data_AF-A0A945HZM2-F1
#
_entry.id   AF-A0A945HZM2-F1
#
_cell.length_a   1.000
_cell.length_b   1.000
_cell.length_c   1.000
_cell.angle_alpha   90.00
_cell.angle_beta   90.00
_cell.angle_gamma   90.00
#
_symmetry.space_group_name_H-M   'P 1'
#
loop_
_entity.id
_entity.type
_entity.pdbx_description
1 polymer ?
#
loop_
_entity_poly.entity_id
_entity_poly.type
_entity_poly.pdbx_seq_one_letter_code
_entity_poly.pdbx_strand_id
1 'polypeptide(L)'
;MKKMIFLSVFLYSIAFSVNVTFHVNSSTVDGVVDSTSGVDLRGTVTQWGAGSNMVSDGGDYWSLTVALEPGDYQYKYGAQIKNEDGTISDYWENDIPGANYVGDNRTLTVGSSDMMVDLDYL
;
A
#
# COMPACT_ATOMS: atom_id res chain seq x y z
N MET A 1 -36.92 -49.44 3.80
CA MET A 1 -36.26 -48.46 2.91
C MET A 1 -35.53 -47.45 3.79
N LYS A 2 -34.19 -47.50 3.85
CA LYS A 2 -33.39 -46.59 4.69
C LYS A 2 -33.26 -45.25 3.97
N LYS A 3 -33.81 -44.18 4.53
CA LYS A 3 -33.64 -42.82 4.01
C LYS A 3 -32.24 -42.33 4.39
N MET A 4 -31.35 -42.24 3.41
CA MET A 4 -30.02 -41.65 3.57
C MET A 4 -30.17 -40.13 3.44
N ILE A 5 -29.94 -39.42 4.54
CA ILE A 5 -29.84 -37.96 4.55
C ILE A 5 -28.38 -37.63 4.23
N PHE A 6 -28.13 -36.96 3.09
CA PHE A 6 -26.84 -36.37 2.79
C PHE A 6 -26.74 -35.03 3.51
N LEU A 7 -25.85 -34.95 4.50
CA LEU A 7 -25.50 -33.70 5.17
C LEU A 7 -24.38 -33.02 4.37
N SER A 8 -24.75 -32.04 3.55
CA SER A 8 -23.77 -31.14 2.94
C SER A 8 -23.24 -30.18 4.00
N VAL A 9 -21.98 -30.35 4.40
CA VAL A 9 -21.26 -29.39 5.22
C VAL A 9 -20.67 -28.33 4.28
N PHE A 10 -21.25 -27.13 4.30
CA PHE A 10 -20.68 -25.97 3.64
C PHE A 10 -19.61 -25.39 4.58
N LEU A 11 -18.33 -25.62 4.29
CA LEU A 11 -17.23 -24.98 5.02
C LEU A 11 -17.25 -23.49 4.67
N TYR A 12 -17.79 -22.67 5.56
CA TYR A 12 -17.68 -21.22 5.46
C TYR A 12 -16.27 -20.83 5.92
N SER A 13 -15.38 -20.53 4.98
CA SER A 13 -14.11 -19.90 5.31
C SER A 13 -14.42 -18.51 5.88
N ILE A 14 -14.22 -18.35 7.19
CA ILE A 14 -14.24 -17.03 7.83
C ILE A 14 -12.99 -16.32 7.34
N ALA A 15 -13.15 -15.42 6.36
CA ALA A 15 -12.10 -14.46 6.01
C ALA A 15 -11.97 -13.50 7.21
N PHE A 16 -10.78 -13.45 7.79
CA PHE A 16 -10.45 -12.51 8.86
C PHE A 16 -9.27 -11.67 8.40
N SER A 17 -9.54 -10.39 8.18
CA SER A 17 -8.54 -9.40 7.83
C SER A 17 -8.01 -8.67 9.06
N VAL A 18 -6.75 -8.27 9.02
CA VAL A 18 -6.11 -7.38 9.99
C VAL A 18 -5.84 -6.02 9.36
N ASN A 19 -5.75 -4.98 10.19
CA ASN A 19 -5.35 -3.66 9.73
C ASN A 19 -3.83 -3.61 9.53
N VAL A 20 -3.41 -3.30 8.32
CA VAL A 20 -2.01 -3.02 7.99
C VAL A 20 -1.89 -1.54 7.67
N THR A 21 -1.19 -0.80 8.52
CA THR A 21 -0.90 0.62 8.30
C THR A 21 0.48 0.77 7.67
N PHE A 22 0.51 1.20 6.42
CA PHE A 22 1.73 1.63 5.75
C PHE A 22 1.99 3.08 6.13
N HIS A 23 3.20 3.39 6.54
CA HIS A 23 3.62 4.72 6.95
C HIS A 23 5.00 5.00 6.37
N VAL A 24 5.12 6.09 5.62
CA VAL A 24 6.31 6.41 4.83
C VAL A 24 6.71 7.86 4.99
N ASN A 25 8.01 8.10 5.06
CA ASN A 25 8.60 9.41 5.07
C ASN A 25 9.14 9.77 3.67
N SER A 26 8.62 10.86 3.09
CA SER A 26 8.98 11.37 1.77
C SER A 26 10.04 12.47 1.79
N SER A 27 10.76 12.68 2.89
CA SER A 27 11.72 13.80 3.06
C SER A 27 12.87 13.81 2.07
N THR A 28 13.15 12.66 1.44
CA THR A 28 14.15 12.47 0.40
C THR A 28 13.61 12.70 -1.01
N VAL A 29 12.29 12.75 -1.19
CA VAL A 29 11.67 12.88 -2.50
C VAL A 29 11.62 14.36 -2.92
N ASP A 30 12.24 14.66 -4.05
CA ASP A 30 12.23 16.02 -4.60
C ASP A 30 10.83 16.35 -5.14
N GLY A 31 10.26 17.47 -4.69
CA GLY A 31 9.00 17.98 -5.21
C GLY A 31 7.74 17.45 -4.53
N VAL A 32 7.85 16.56 -3.54
CA VAL A 32 6.74 16.27 -2.61
C VAL A 32 6.81 17.24 -1.44
N VAL A 33 6.08 18.35 -1.54
CA VAL A 33 6.23 19.50 -0.61
C VAL A 33 4.96 19.89 0.15
N ASP A 34 3.78 19.37 -0.24
CA ASP A 34 2.49 19.68 0.39
C ASP A 34 1.36 18.76 -0.12
N SER A 35 0.10 19.10 0.22
CA SER A 35 -1.13 18.41 -0.21
C SER A 35 -1.46 18.52 -1.70
N THR A 36 -0.65 19.24 -2.49
CA THR A 36 -0.80 19.29 -3.95
C THR A 36 0.02 18.20 -4.66
N SER A 37 0.90 17.54 -3.92
CA SER A 37 1.61 16.32 -4.34
C SER A 37 0.92 15.09 -3.75
N GLY A 38 1.16 13.92 -4.34
CA GLY A 38 0.59 12.66 -3.91
C GLY A 38 1.63 11.61 -3.63
N VAL A 39 1.42 10.82 -2.58
CA VAL A 39 2.12 9.56 -2.36
C VAL A 39 1.10 8.45 -2.47
N ASP A 40 1.50 7.34 -3.09
CA ASP A 40 0.65 6.17 -3.20
C ASP A 40 1.36 4.85 -2.91
N LEU A 41 0.51 3.86 -2.65
CA LEU A 41 0.88 2.48 -2.46
C LEU A 41 0.21 1.63 -3.54
N ARG A 42 1.02 0.94 -4.34
CA ARG A 42 0.59 0.12 -5.47
C ARG A 42 1.02 -1.31 -5.23
N GLY A 43 0.14 -2.29 -5.41
CA GLY A 43 0.52 -3.68 -5.22
C GLY A 43 -0.66 -4.63 -5.08
N THR A 44 -0.38 -5.88 -4.74
CA THR A 44 -1.43 -6.82 -4.33
C THR A 44 -2.14 -6.35 -3.05
N VAL A 45 -1.45 -5.52 -2.24
CA VAL A 45 -2.01 -4.85 -1.05
C VAL A 45 -3.12 -3.86 -1.40
N THR A 46 -3.11 -3.25 -2.59
CA THR A 46 -4.10 -2.25 -3.04
C THR A 46 -4.80 -2.64 -4.34
N GLN A 47 -4.71 -3.91 -4.73
CA GLN A 47 -5.21 -4.43 -6.02
C GLN A 47 -4.70 -3.65 -7.24
N TRP A 48 -3.47 -3.11 -7.15
CA TRP A 48 -2.83 -2.28 -8.16
C TRP A 48 -3.63 -1.02 -8.54
N GLY A 49 -4.49 -0.53 -7.64
CA GLY A 49 -5.08 0.80 -7.79
C GLY A 49 -3.99 1.86 -7.86
N ALA A 50 -4.02 2.68 -8.90
CA ALA A 50 -3.08 3.79 -9.07
C ALA A 50 -3.62 5.10 -8.45
N GLY A 51 -2.72 6.01 -8.08
CA GLY A 51 -3.04 7.36 -7.64
C GLY A 51 -2.93 7.55 -6.13
N SER A 52 -2.92 8.82 -5.69
CA SER A 52 -2.63 9.32 -4.34
C SER A 52 -3.57 8.77 -3.26
N ASN A 53 -3.37 7.52 -2.87
CA ASN A 53 -4.21 6.80 -1.91
C ASN A 53 -3.69 6.90 -0.48
N MET A 54 -2.48 7.42 -0.27
CA MET A 54 -1.97 7.74 1.05
C MET A 54 -2.39 9.15 1.47
N VAL A 55 -2.67 9.31 2.76
CA VAL A 55 -3.05 10.58 3.39
C VAL A 55 -1.82 11.20 4.03
N SER A 56 -1.63 12.51 3.89
CA SER A 56 -0.55 13.22 4.61
C SER A 56 -0.87 13.30 6.09
N ASP A 57 0.07 12.86 6.93
CA ASP A 57 0.02 13.01 8.39
C ASP A 57 0.63 14.35 8.86
N GLY A 58 1.07 15.19 7.90
CA GLY A 58 1.79 16.44 8.14
C GLY A 58 3.31 16.29 8.05
N GLY A 59 3.99 17.37 7.64
CA GLY A 59 5.41 17.31 7.31
C GLY A 59 5.64 16.36 6.13
N ASP A 60 6.64 15.49 6.26
CA ASP A 60 7.04 14.54 5.20
C ASP A 60 6.42 13.14 5.37
N TYR A 61 5.43 12.97 6.26
CA TYR A 61 4.86 11.65 6.57
C TYR A 61 3.52 11.42 5.89
N TRP A 62 3.34 10.19 5.41
CA TRP A 62 2.13 9.72 4.71
C TRP A 62 1.70 8.36 5.24
N SER A 63 0.40 8.13 5.37
CA SER A 63 -0.15 6.86 5.83
C SER A 63 -1.31 6.31 4.99
N LEU A 64 -1.44 4.99 4.97
CA LEU A 64 -2.59 4.27 4.44
C LEU A 64 -2.82 3.00 5.26
N THR A 65 -4.03 2.83 5.78
CA THR A 65 -4.45 1.57 6.42
C THR A 65 -5.28 0.73 5.45
N VAL A 66 -4.87 -0.53 5.25
CA VAL A 66 -5.59 -1.51 4.44
C VAL A 66 -5.92 -2.74 5.27
N ALA A 67 -7.15 -3.25 5.13
CA ALA A 67 -7.54 -4.54 5.70
C ALA A 67 -7.03 -5.68 4.81
N LEU A 68 -6.12 -6.51 5.32
CA LEU A 68 -5.51 -7.62 4.58
C LEU A 68 -5.69 -8.94 5.34
N GLU A 69 -5.98 -10.01 4.61
CA GLU A 69 -5.96 -11.37 5.17
C GLU A 69 -4.51 -11.81 5.45
N PRO A 70 -4.28 -12.77 6.36
CA PRO A 70 -2.96 -13.36 6.52
C PRO A 70 -2.45 -13.97 5.20
N GLY A 71 -1.22 -13.64 4.81
CA GLY A 71 -0.65 -14.07 3.53
C GLY A 71 0.53 -13.23 3.07
N ASP A 72 1.04 -13.56 1.89
CA ASP A 72 2.16 -12.85 1.27
C ASP A 72 1.67 -11.87 0.21
N TYR A 73 2.21 -10.66 0.27
CA TYR A 73 1.84 -9.54 -0.57
C TYR A 73 3.08 -8.89 -1.19
N GLN A 74 2.85 -8.19 -2.30
CA GLN A 74 3.85 -7.37 -2.95
C GLN A 74 3.32 -5.95 -3.11
N TYR A 75 4.21 -4.98 -2.95
CA TYR A 75 3.88 -3.57 -3.07
C TYR A 75 5.07 -2.73 -3.50
N LYS A 76 4.78 -1.52 -3.97
CA LYS A 76 5.72 -0.45 -4.24
C LYS A 76 5.08 0.87 -3.87
N TYR A 77 5.90 1.84 -3.55
CA TYR A 77 5.46 3.22 -3.42
C TYR A 77 5.46 3.91 -4.79
N GLY A 78 4.73 5.01 -4.88
CA GLY A 78 4.76 5.92 -6.02
C GLY A 78 4.54 7.35 -5.56
N ALA A 79 4.86 8.29 -6.45
CA ALA A 79 4.67 9.70 -6.18
C ALA A 79 4.07 10.43 -7.40
N GLN A 80 3.13 11.32 -7.13
CA GLN A 80 2.61 12.29 -8.08
C GLN A 80 3.19 13.66 -7.76
N ILE A 81 4.07 14.15 -8.61
CA ILE A 81 4.76 15.43 -8.41
C ILE A 81 4.22 16.45 -9.41
N LYS A 82 3.83 17.61 -8.90
CA LYS A 82 3.38 18.73 -9.73
C LYS A 82 4.59 19.47 -10.31
N ASN A 83 4.63 19.57 -11.63
CA ASN A 83 5.68 20.29 -12.36
C ASN A 83 5.40 21.80 -12.37
N GLU A 84 6.42 22.60 -12.67
CA GLU A 84 6.33 24.07 -12.75
C GLU A 84 5.29 24.55 -13.79
N ASP A 85 5.08 23.77 -14.86
CA ASP A 85 4.08 24.04 -15.91
C ASP A 85 2.64 23.70 -15.50
N GLY A 86 2.44 23.18 -14.29
CA GLY A 86 1.14 22.79 -13.73
C GLY A 86 0.68 21.38 -14.09
N THR A 87 1.43 20.63 -14.89
CA THR A 87 1.19 19.20 -15.13
C THR A 87 1.58 18.36 -13.92
N ILE A 88 1.12 17.10 -13.87
CA ILE A 88 1.48 16.13 -12.82
C ILE A 88 2.24 14.98 -13.49
N SER A 89 3.44 14.70 -13.00
CA SER A 89 4.21 13.51 -13.36
C SER A 89 3.91 12.39 -12.36
N ASP A 90 3.68 11.18 -12.89
CA ASP A 90 3.45 9.98 -12.09
C ASP A 90 4.70 9.09 -12.11
N TYR A 91 5.23 8.77 -10.93
CA TYR A 91 6.46 8.00 -10.76
C TYR A 91 6.21 6.69 -10.02
N TRP A 92 6.86 5.63 -10.49
CA TRP A 92 7.08 4.41 -9.71
C TRP A 92 8.27 4.60 -8.79
N GLU A 93 8.28 3.90 -7.65
CA GLU A 93 9.32 3.99 -6.60
C GLU A 93 10.76 4.17 -7.10
N ASN A 94 11.16 3.45 -8.15
CA ASN A 94 12.53 3.46 -8.67
C ASN A 94 12.89 4.71 -9.46
N ASP A 95 11.88 5.42 -9.96
CA ASP A 95 12.03 6.56 -10.85
C ASP A 95 11.64 7.88 -10.14
N ILE A 96 11.26 7.82 -8.86
CA ILE A 96 10.90 9.00 -8.07
C ILE A 96 12.16 9.89 -7.91
N PRO A 97 12.12 11.18 -8.31
CA PRO A 97 13.20 12.11 -8.05
C PRO A 97 13.55 12.20 -6.56
N GLY A 98 14.83 12.05 -6.21
CA GLY A 98 15.30 12.09 -4.82
C GLY A 98 15.18 10.76 -4.05
N ALA A 99 14.34 9.83 -4.51
CA ALA A 99 14.33 8.46 -3.99
C ALA A 99 15.59 7.70 -4.42
N ASN A 100 16.11 6.86 -3.53
CA ASN A 100 17.30 6.04 -3.78
C ASN A 100 16.98 4.54 -3.94
N TYR A 101 15.70 4.17 -3.97
CA TYR A 101 15.30 2.78 -4.06
C TYR A 101 15.57 2.18 -5.45
N VAL A 102 16.40 1.15 -5.50
CA VAL A 102 16.66 0.37 -6.72
C VAL A 102 16.36 -1.10 -6.44
N GLY A 103 15.15 -1.54 -6.76
CA GLY A 103 14.72 -2.92 -6.53
C GLY A 103 13.42 -3.30 -7.25
N ASP A 104 13.04 -4.56 -7.08
CA ASP A 104 11.75 -5.10 -7.53
C ASP A 104 10.61 -4.65 -6.60
N ASN A 105 9.47 -5.33 -6.61
CA ASN A 105 8.42 -5.09 -5.63
C ASN A 105 8.91 -5.43 -4.21
N ARG A 106 8.58 -4.60 -3.24
CA ARG A 106 8.72 -4.93 -1.82
C ARG A 106 7.79 -6.08 -1.47
N THR A 107 8.20 -6.90 -0.51
CA THR A 107 7.41 -8.05 -0.02
C THR A 107 6.90 -7.79 1.39
N LEU A 108 5.67 -8.21 1.69
CA LEU A 108 5.06 -8.15 3.02
C LEU A 108 4.42 -9.49 3.35
N THR A 109 4.72 -10.03 4.53
CA THR A 109 3.97 -11.17 5.10
C THR A 109 3.07 -10.66 6.20
N VAL A 110 1.75 -10.83 6.01
CA VAL A 110 0.71 -10.42 6.95
C VAL A 110 0.37 -11.60 7.86
N GLY A 111 0.39 -11.35 9.17
CA GLY A 111 0.01 -12.31 10.20
C GLY A 111 -1.45 -12.18 10.63
N SER A 112 -1.75 -12.68 11.84
CA SER A 112 -3.11 -12.65 12.41
C SER A 112 -3.38 -11.49 13.37
N SER A 113 -2.52 -10.47 13.39
CA SER A 113 -2.69 -9.26 14.19
C SER A 113 -2.40 -8.02 13.36
N ASP A 114 -3.05 -6.90 13.71
CA ASP A 114 -2.78 -5.59 13.14
C ASP A 114 -1.28 -5.26 13.21
N MET A 115 -0.77 -4.58 12.18
CA MET A 115 0.65 -4.25 12.08
C MET A 115 0.89 -2.90 11.40
N MET A 116 2.06 -2.34 11.65
CA MET A 116 2.56 -1.14 10.99
C MET A 116 3.77 -1.49 10.14
N VAL A 117 3.82 -0.95 8.93
CA VAL A 117 4.93 -1.08 7.98
C VAL A 117 5.52 0.31 7.78
N ASP A 118 6.62 0.57 8.48
CA ASP A 118 7.34 1.84 8.40
C ASP A 118 8.41 1.83 7.31
N LEU A 119 8.52 2.94 6.59
CA LEU A 119 9.63 3.24 5.70
C LEU A 119 10.22 4.61 6.06
N ASP A 120 11.44 4.60 6.60
CA ASP A 120 12.13 5.80 7.10
C ASP A 120 12.48 6.81 6.01
N TYR A 121 12.71 6.34 4.78
CA TYR A 121 13.06 7.17 3.62
C TYR A 121 12.55 6.51 2.34
N LEU A 122 11.74 7.26 1.59
CA LEU A 122 11.27 6.90 0.25
C LEU A 122 12.35 7.19 -0.81
#